data_AF-A0A3C0B8X1-F1
#
_entry.id   AF-A0A3C0B8X1-F1
#
_cell.length_a   1.000
_cell.length_b   1.000
_cell.length_c   1.000
_cell.angle_alpha   90.00
_cell.angle_beta   90.00
_cell.angle_gamma   90.00
#
_symmetry.space_group_name_H-M   'P 1'
#
loop_
_entity.id
_entity.type
_entity.pdbx_description
1 polymer ?
#
loop_
_entity_poly.entity_id
_entity_poly.type
_entity_poly.pdbx_seq_one_letter_code
_entity_poly.pdbx_strand_id
1 'polypeptide(L)'
;MESESGALIRDSSNRYEIIANEYVSLSAADQAKTLIVTGTNSSRTEINNRIHEYRGLAGKGHQFQLLTRHDTTKMQRRHTKYYTVGDIVQPERDYKNGLTRGEVYEVIKCDLKKDHLIVRSLSSHKEIQITPKLMSALSVYHRHKAELSAGDVVRVTRNNPELDLANGERYEVLMVTENAVTIGDKTGRSISLPADKPLHLDYAYATTAHSAQGLTCDRVFYNAESFSRTTAQDTYYVSISREKHEVVVFTDDEKKLPHAIERMPYKGLAHDLVNPDFQLEKPEASKKDHEFTYEGMEI
;
A
#
# COMPACT_ATOMS: atom_id res chain seq x y z
N MET A 1 -26.95 -3.22 10.48
CA MET A 1 -26.16 -3.47 11.70
C MET A 1 -24.91 -2.61 11.54
N GLU A 2 -24.93 -1.42 12.16
CA GLU A 2 -23.93 -0.37 11.97
C GLU A 2 -22.62 -0.76 12.67
N SER A 3 -21.49 -0.69 11.95
CA SER A 3 -20.16 -0.83 12.53
C SER A 3 -19.73 0.48 13.18
N GLU A 4 -19.19 0.43 14.41
CA GLU A 4 -18.70 1.56 15.22
C GLU A 4 -17.48 2.32 14.62
N SER A 5 -17.13 2.08 13.37
CA SER A 5 -16.33 2.99 12.57
C SER A 5 -17.19 3.40 11.38
N GLY A 6 -17.36 4.70 11.13
CA GLY A 6 -18.15 5.23 10.01
C GLY A 6 -17.61 4.88 8.61
N ALA A 7 -16.90 3.75 8.46
CA ALA A 7 -16.58 3.14 7.20
C ALA A 7 -17.86 2.53 6.62
N LEU A 8 -18.46 3.24 5.66
CA LEU A 8 -19.38 2.62 4.71
C LEU A 8 -18.65 1.41 4.08
N ILE A 9 -19.01 0.19 4.47
CA ILE A 9 -18.59 -1.02 3.78
C ILE A 9 -19.32 -1.00 2.44
N ARG A 10 -18.63 -0.54 1.41
CA ARG A 10 -19.12 -0.58 0.03
C ARG A 10 -18.66 -1.90 -0.56
N ASP A 11 -19.58 -2.69 -1.07
CA ASP A 11 -19.25 -3.99 -1.66
C ASP A 11 -18.54 -3.80 -3.00
N SER A 12 -17.21 -3.82 -2.94
CA SER A 12 -16.32 -3.78 -4.11
C SER A 12 -15.90 -5.20 -4.54
N SER A 13 -16.43 -6.25 -3.92
CA SER A 13 -15.91 -7.63 -4.05
C SER A 13 -15.92 -8.11 -5.49
N ASN A 14 -17.05 -7.94 -6.20
CA ASN A 14 -17.19 -8.34 -7.59
C ASN A 14 -16.17 -7.63 -8.52
N ARG A 15 -15.92 -6.34 -8.30
CA ARG A 15 -14.93 -5.60 -9.10
C ARG A 15 -13.51 -6.12 -8.87
N TYR A 16 -13.16 -6.42 -7.61
CA TYR A 16 -11.84 -6.96 -7.30
C TYR A 16 -11.65 -8.38 -7.81
N GLU A 17 -12.72 -9.19 -7.82
CA GLU A 17 -12.73 -10.52 -8.45
C GLU A 17 -12.52 -10.43 -9.96
N ILE A 18 -13.21 -9.50 -10.64
CA ILE A 18 -13.01 -9.26 -12.08
C ILE A 18 -11.56 -8.84 -12.34
N ILE A 19 -11.01 -7.87 -11.60
CA ILE A 19 -9.60 -7.44 -11.76
C ILE A 19 -8.64 -8.61 -11.59
N ALA A 20 -8.85 -9.43 -10.56
CA ALA A 20 -8.01 -10.60 -10.31
C ALA A 20 -8.13 -11.60 -11.45
N ASN A 21 -9.34 -11.91 -11.90
CA ASN A 21 -9.60 -12.84 -13.01
C ASN A 21 -8.97 -12.40 -14.32
N GLU A 22 -9.15 -11.13 -14.69
CA GLU A 22 -8.54 -10.54 -15.89
C GLU A 22 -7.02 -10.63 -15.82
N TYR A 23 -6.42 -10.34 -14.66
CA TYR A 23 -4.98 -10.40 -14.48
C TYR A 23 -4.44 -11.83 -14.61
N VAL A 24 -5.07 -12.81 -13.96
CA VAL A 24 -4.60 -14.20 -14.02
C VAL A 24 -4.84 -14.87 -15.37
N SER A 25 -5.80 -14.37 -16.15
CA SER A 25 -6.08 -14.83 -17.52
C SER A 25 -5.01 -14.39 -18.53
N LEU A 26 -4.19 -13.39 -18.19
CA LEU A 26 -3.05 -12.98 -19.00
C LEU A 26 -1.95 -14.06 -18.99
N SER A 27 -1.14 -14.11 -20.06
CA SER A 27 0.07 -14.92 -20.09
C SER A 27 1.06 -14.47 -19.00
N ALA A 28 1.96 -15.36 -18.54
CA ALA A 28 2.97 -14.98 -17.54
C ALA A 28 3.86 -13.79 -17.99
N ALA A 29 4.13 -13.68 -19.30
CA ALA A 29 4.87 -12.57 -19.87
C ALA A 29 4.08 -11.25 -19.78
N ASP A 30 2.78 -11.29 -20.05
CA ASP A 30 1.90 -10.13 -19.98
C ASP A 30 1.61 -9.73 -18.52
N GLN A 31 1.43 -10.69 -17.61
CA GLN A 31 1.33 -10.44 -16.17
C GLN A 31 2.55 -9.67 -15.66
N ALA A 32 3.75 -10.04 -16.10
CA ALA A 32 4.99 -9.37 -15.71
C ALA A 32 5.13 -7.94 -16.26
N LYS A 33 4.34 -7.60 -17.28
CA LYS A 33 4.30 -6.28 -17.94
C LYS A 33 3.05 -5.46 -17.59
N THR A 34 2.18 -6.02 -16.77
CA THR A 34 0.91 -5.42 -16.36
C THR A 34 1.02 -4.87 -14.95
N LEU A 35 0.68 -3.59 -14.79
CA LEU A 35 0.66 -2.92 -13.50
C LEU A 35 -0.78 -2.71 -13.03
N ILE A 36 -1.14 -3.29 -11.89
CA ILE A 36 -2.44 -3.03 -11.27
C ILE A 36 -2.31 -1.84 -10.32
N VAL A 37 -3.05 -0.77 -10.57
CA VAL A 37 -2.99 0.48 -9.82
C VAL A 37 -4.32 0.75 -9.13
N THR A 38 -4.27 1.16 -7.87
CA THR A 38 -5.46 1.55 -7.10
C THR A 38 -5.21 2.79 -6.25
N GLY A 39 -6.28 3.44 -5.80
CA GLY A 39 -6.20 4.66 -5.01
C GLY A 39 -5.81 4.44 -3.54
N THR A 40 -6.16 3.29 -2.93
CA THR A 40 -6.01 3.07 -1.48
C THR A 40 -5.21 1.81 -1.14
N ASN A 41 -4.59 1.80 0.05
CA ASN A 41 -3.91 0.61 0.58
C ASN A 41 -4.88 -0.54 0.90
N SER A 42 -6.12 -0.23 1.27
CA SER A 42 -7.15 -1.24 1.53
C SER A 42 -7.51 -1.99 0.26
N SER A 43 -7.85 -1.26 -0.80
CA SER A 43 -8.17 -1.83 -2.12
C SER A 43 -6.99 -2.62 -2.68
N ARG A 44 -5.76 -2.14 -2.48
CA ARG A 44 -4.53 -2.85 -2.87
C ARG A 44 -4.41 -4.21 -2.18
N THR A 45 -4.65 -4.25 -0.88
CA THR A 45 -4.54 -5.49 -0.07
C THR A 45 -5.60 -6.50 -0.51
N GLU A 46 -6.84 -6.05 -0.68
CA GLU A 46 -7.96 -6.88 -1.13
C GLU A 46 -7.77 -7.46 -2.55
N ILE A 47 -7.25 -6.66 -3.48
CA ILE A 47 -6.92 -7.13 -4.84
C ILE A 47 -5.77 -8.13 -4.81
N ASN A 48 -4.71 -7.85 -4.03
CA ASN A 48 -3.57 -8.76 -3.90
C ASN A 48 -3.98 -10.14 -3.37
N ASN A 49 -4.82 -10.18 -2.34
CA ASN A 49 -5.31 -11.43 -1.76
C ASN A 49 -6.10 -12.25 -2.79
N ARG A 50 -7.01 -11.60 -3.54
CA ARG A 50 -7.77 -12.28 -4.62
C ARG A 50 -6.87 -12.80 -5.74
N ILE A 51 -5.84 -12.05 -6.12
CA ILE A 51 -4.88 -12.52 -7.15
C ILE A 51 -4.11 -13.74 -6.65
N HIS A 52 -3.67 -13.76 -5.39
CA HIS A 52 -3.01 -14.93 -4.82
C HIS A 52 -3.93 -16.17 -4.87
N GLU A 53 -5.21 -16.01 -4.51
CA GLU A 53 -6.22 -17.07 -4.61
C GLU A 53 -6.45 -17.52 -6.06
N TYR A 54 -6.64 -16.58 -6.99
CA TYR A 54 -6.99 -16.85 -8.39
C TYR A 54 -5.82 -17.42 -9.20
N ARG A 55 -4.57 -17.15 -8.77
CA ARG A 55 -3.38 -17.86 -9.29
C ARG A 55 -3.29 -19.29 -8.78
N GLY A 56 -4.22 -19.72 -7.92
CA GLY A 56 -4.26 -21.05 -7.34
C GLY A 56 -3.07 -21.29 -6.40
N LEU A 57 -2.55 -20.24 -5.77
CA LEU A 57 -1.39 -20.33 -4.86
C LEU A 57 -1.80 -20.51 -3.39
N ALA A 58 -3.07 -20.23 -3.07
CA ALA A 58 -3.62 -20.44 -1.75
C ALA A 58 -3.55 -21.92 -1.33
N GLY A 59 -3.15 -22.17 -0.07
CA GLY A 59 -2.96 -23.50 0.50
C GLY A 59 -1.71 -24.24 0.01
N LYS A 60 -0.84 -23.61 -0.80
CA LYS A 60 0.39 -24.23 -1.32
C LYS A 60 1.67 -23.69 -0.66
N GLY A 61 1.51 -22.76 0.27
CA GLY A 61 2.60 -22.07 0.94
C GLY A 61 2.58 -22.24 2.46
N HIS A 62 3.20 -21.29 3.13
CA HIS A 62 3.24 -21.23 4.59
C HIS A 62 2.76 -19.87 5.09
N GLN A 63 2.22 -19.83 6.31
CA GLN A 63 1.75 -18.61 6.95
C GLN A 63 2.92 -17.85 7.59
N PHE A 64 3.08 -16.58 7.23
CA PHE A 64 4.12 -15.71 7.77
C PHE A 64 3.52 -14.48 8.42
N GLN A 65 4.28 -13.85 9.32
CA GLN A 65 3.99 -12.52 9.83
C GLN A 65 4.68 -11.50 8.94
N LEU A 66 3.91 -10.63 8.30
CA LEU A 66 4.38 -9.61 7.38
C LEU A 66 4.22 -8.21 7.97
N LEU A 67 5.12 -7.30 7.60
CA LEU A 67 5.14 -5.91 8.08
C LEU A 67 4.83 -4.94 6.95
N THR A 68 3.72 -4.22 7.10
CA THR A 68 3.36 -3.09 6.25
C THR A 68 3.54 -1.79 7.01
N ARG A 69 3.99 -0.74 6.33
CA ARG A 69 4.24 0.54 6.98
C ARG A 69 2.94 1.13 7.54
N HIS A 70 2.95 1.54 8.79
CA HIS A 70 1.85 2.28 9.38
C HIS A 70 1.87 3.72 8.84
N ASP A 71 0.77 4.15 8.22
CA ASP A 71 0.68 5.46 7.59
C ASP A 71 0.54 6.57 8.64
N THR A 72 1.69 7.06 9.10
CA THR A 72 1.81 8.13 10.09
C THR A 72 2.90 9.11 9.68
N THR A 73 2.62 10.39 9.84
CA THR A 73 3.62 11.46 9.72
C THR A 73 4.61 11.42 10.89
N LYS A 74 5.77 12.07 10.72
CA LYS A 74 6.75 12.24 11.80
C LYS A 74 6.14 12.89 13.05
N MET A 75 5.19 13.82 12.88
CA MET A 75 4.50 14.48 14.00
C MET A 75 3.46 13.59 14.66
N GLN A 76 2.69 12.83 13.89
CA GLN A 76 1.74 11.87 14.45
C GLN A 76 2.45 10.82 15.30
N ARG A 77 3.61 10.30 14.86
CA ARG A 77 4.40 9.33 15.64
C ARG A 77 4.89 9.85 17.01
N ARG A 78 4.80 11.16 17.28
CA ARG A 78 5.14 11.72 18.59
C ARG A 78 4.02 11.58 19.63
N HIS A 79 2.85 11.07 19.23
CA HIS A 79 1.68 10.95 20.10
C HIS A 79 1.12 9.54 20.08
N THR A 80 0.81 9.03 21.28
CA THR A 80 0.32 7.67 21.56
C THR A 80 -0.99 7.34 20.84
N LYS A 81 -1.85 8.34 20.61
CA LYS A 81 -3.14 8.16 19.92
C LYS A 81 -3.05 7.67 18.47
N TYR A 82 -1.86 7.73 17.85
CA TYR A 82 -1.63 7.24 16.49
C TYR A 82 -0.93 5.87 16.46
N TYR A 83 -0.91 5.17 17.58
CA TYR A 83 -0.43 3.80 17.70
C TYR A 83 -1.59 2.90 18.11
N THR A 84 -1.58 1.69 17.58
CA THR A 84 -2.53 0.63 17.91
C THR A 84 -1.80 -0.48 18.64
N VAL A 85 -2.46 -1.12 19.61
CA VAL A 85 -1.93 -2.33 20.24
C VAL A 85 -1.74 -3.41 19.16
N GLY A 86 -0.57 -4.04 19.14
CA GLY A 86 -0.14 -4.97 18.11
C GLY A 86 0.74 -4.36 17.01
N ASP A 87 0.87 -3.03 16.95
CA ASP A 87 1.83 -2.38 16.05
C ASP A 87 3.26 -2.79 16.38
N ILE A 88 4.11 -2.83 15.36
CA ILE A 88 5.54 -3.10 15.49
C ILE A 88 6.30 -1.79 15.38
N VAL A 89 7.08 -1.48 16.42
CA VAL A 89 8.00 -0.36 16.51
C VAL A 89 9.41 -0.86 16.27
N GLN A 90 10.12 -0.22 15.35
CA GLN A 90 11.53 -0.48 15.07
C GLN A 90 12.33 0.82 15.20
N PRO A 91 13.21 0.95 16.21
CA PRO A 91 14.05 2.13 16.41
C PRO A 91 15.10 2.26 15.31
N GLU A 92 15.29 3.48 14.79
CA GLU A 92 16.35 3.78 13.81
C GLU A 92 17.69 4.13 14.48
N ARG A 93 17.72 4.18 15.80
CA ARG A 93 18.88 4.44 16.66
C ARG A 93 18.68 3.85 18.05
N ASP A 94 19.75 3.78 18.82
CA ASP A 94 19.69 3.40 20.23
C ASP A 94 19.13 4.53 21.10
N TYR A 95 18.43 4.16 22.16
CA TYR A 95 17.87 5.08 23.14
C TYR A 95 18.25 4.70 24.57
N LYS A 96 18.39 5.70 25.44
CA LYS A 96 18.78 5.54 26.84
C LYS A 96 17.79 4.70 27.68
N ASN A 97 16.54 4.59 27.25
CA ASN A 97 15.52 3.77 27.90
C ASN A 97 15.63 2.28 27.52
N GLY A 98 16.60 1.89 26.71
CA GLY A 98 16.88 0.50 26.36
C GLY A 98 16.27 0.03 25.04
N LEU A 99 15.66 0.92 24.24
CA LEU A 99 15.35 0.60 22.85
C LEU A 99 16.64 0.54 22.03
N THR A 100 16.85 -0.56 21.33
CA THR A 100 18.04 -0.81 20.49
C THR A 100 17.71 -0.62 19.02
N ARG A 101 18.65 -0.04 18.28
CA ARG A 101 18.55 0.18 16.84
C ARG A 101 18.28 -1.13 16.12
N GLY A 102 17.29 -1.13 15.22
CA GLY A 102 16.96 -2.26 14.35
C GLY A 102 16.19 -3.39 15.04
N GLU A 103 16.16 -3.46 16.36
CA GLU A 103 15.35 -4.44 17.08
C GLU A 103 13.85 -4.13 16.93
N VAL A 104 13.03 -5.17 16.91
CA VAL A 104 11.58 -5.07 16.71
C VAL A 104 10.85 -5.24 18.04
N TYR A 105 9.93 -4.32 18.32
CA TYR A 105 9.14 -4.28 19.53
C TYR A 105 7.66 -4.23 19.20
N GLU A 106 6.84 -5.02 19.88
CA GLU A 106 5.39 -4.99 19.77
C GLU A 106 4.80 -4.00 20.78
N VAL A 107 3.90 -3.13 20.32
CA VAL A 107 3.10 -2.28 21.21
C VAL A 107 2.08 -3.13 21.93
N ILE A 108 2.23 -3.32 23.24
CA ILE A 108 1.31 -4.12 24.05
C ILE A 108 0.29 -3.27 24.82
N LYS A 109 0.57 -1.96 24.98
CA LYS A 109 -0.35 -1.04 25.66
C LYS A 109 -0.16 0.41 25.19
N CYS A 110 -1.26 1.12 25.00
CA CYS A 110 -1.31 2.56 24.75
C CYS A 110 -1.98 3.29 25.94
N ASP A 111 -1.23 4.11 26.69
CA ASP A 111 -1.79 5.00 27.71
C ASP A 111 -1.98 6.41 27.12
N LEU A 112 -3.21 6.69 26.68
CA LEU A 112 -3.58 7.97 26.07
C LEU A 112 -3.57 9.13 27.07
N LYS A 113 -3.74 8.87 28.37
CA LYS A 113 -3.77 9.91 29.40
C LYS A 113 -2.38 10.42 29.72
N LYS A 114 -1.40 9.52 29.77
CA LYS A 114 0.01 9.83 30.05
C LYS A 114 0.86 10.03 28.80
N ASP A 115 0.29 9.76 27.62
CA ASP A 115 0.99 9.77 26.33
C ASP A 115 2.22 8.84 26.34
N HIS A 116 2.02 7.61 26.81
CA HIS A 116 3.06 6.58 26.91
C HIS A 116 2.62 5.28 26.26
N LEU A 117 3.59 4.58 25.66
CA LEU A 117 3.44 3.21 25.17
C LEU A 117 4.20 2.26 26.07
N ILE A 118 3.68 1.05 26.24
CA ILE A 118 4.49 -0.10 26.67
C ILE A 118 4.75 -0.95 25.44
N VAL A 119 6.02 -1.17 25.15
CA VAL A 119 6.47 -2.00 24.03
C VAL A 119 7.27 -3.19 24.53
N ARG A 120 7.14 -4.34 23.87
CA ARG A 120 7.81 -5.60 24.23
C ARG A 120 8.73 -6.05 23.11
N SER A 121 10.00 -6.30 23.42
CA SER A 121 10.95 -6.87 22.46
C SER A 121 10.47 -8.26 22.00
N LEU A 122 10.48 -8.51 20.69
CA LEU A 122 10.13 -9.84 20.17
C LEU A 122 11.23 -10.87 20.41
N SER A 123 12.49 -10.44 20.58
CA SER A 123 13.63 -11.33 20.85
C SER A 123 13.81 -11.65 22.33
N SER A 124 13.77 -10.64 23.19
CA SER A 124 14.08 -10.78 24.62
C SER A 124 12.85 -10.83 25.52
N HIS A 125 11.66 -10.56 24.97
CA HIS A 125 10.42 -10.37 25.72
C HIS A 125 10.45 -9.27 26.79
N LYS A 126 11.50 -8.45 26.82
CA LYS A 126 11.62 -7.31 27.74
C LYS A 126 10.60 -6.23 27.39
N GLU A 127 9.86 -5.78 28.41
CA GLU A 127 8.94 -4.66 28.30
C GLU A 127 9.64 -3.34 28.64
N ILE A 128 9.35 -2.31 27.86
CA ILE A 128 9.93 -0.97 28.00
C ILE A 128 8.80 0.05 27.86
N GLN A 129 8.71 0.96 28.83
CA GLN A 129 7.85 2.12 28.72
C GLN A 129 8.55 3.20 27.90
N ILE A 130 7.87 3.74 26.89
CA ILE A 130 8.39 4.78 26.02
C ILE A 130 7.41 5.95 25.89
N THR A 131 7.96 7.16 25.79
CA THR A 131 7.20 8.37 25.49
C THR A 131 7.44 8.73 24.02
N PRO A 132 6.48 8.51 23.10
CA PRO A 132 6.72 8.68 21.66
C PRO A 132 7.27 10.05 21.27
N LYS A 133 6.88 11.11 22.00
CA LYS A 133 7.38 12.48 21.82
C LYS A 133 8.91 12.61 21.96
N LEU A 134 9.54 11.77 22.77
CA LEU A 134 10.99 11.72 23.00
C LEU A 134 11.71 10.76 22.03
N MET A 135 10.95 9.92 21.32
CA MET A 135 11.46 8.91 20.39
C MET A 135 11.43 9.44 18.96
N SER A 136 12.41 10.28 18.61
CA SER A 136 12.39 11.05 17.35
C SER A 136 12.57 10.25 16.05
N ALA A 137 12.91 8.96 16.14
CA ALA A 137 13.35 8.14 15.01
C ALA A 137 12.83 6.70 15.17
N LEU A 138 11.49 6.58 15.16
CA LEU A 138 10.78 5.31 15.13
C LEU A 138 10.17 5.07 13.75
N SER A 139 10.37 3.86 13.25
CA SER A 139 9.55 3.28 12.19
C SER A 139 8.46 2.43 12.82
N VAL A 140 7.25 2.54 12.29
CA VAL A 140 6.05 1.90 12.83
C VAL A 140 5.38 1.12 11.71
N TYR A 141 4.99 -0.10 12.01
CA TYR A 141 4.45 -1.07 11.06
C TYR A 141 3.20 -1.72 11.63
N HIS A 142 2.24 -2.01 10.77
CA HIS A 142 1.20 -3.00 11.07
C HIS A 142 1.75 -4.39 10.79
N ARG A 143 1.51 -5.30 11.75
CA ARG A 143 1.77 -6.72 11.57
C ARG A 143 0.49 -7.41 11.15
N HIS A 144 0.56 -8.17 10.06
CA HIS A 144 -0.54 -9.00 9.60
C HIS A 144 -0.02 -10.38 9.21
N LYS A 145 -0.93 -11.35 9.13
CA LYS A 145 -0.62 -12.70 8.65
C LYS A 145 -0.95 -12.77 7.17
N ALA A 146 -0.09 -13.42 6.41
CA ALA A 146 -0.35 -13.77 5.02
C ALA A 146 0.30 -15.12 4.73
N GLU A 147 -0.35 -15.91 3.88
CA GLU A 147 0.33 -17.04 3.24
C GLU A 147 1.39 -16.47 2.29
N LEU A 148 2.51 -17.13 2.12
CA LEU A 148 3.38 -16.93 0.96
C LEU A 148 3.66 -18.28 0.34
N SER A 149 3.59 -18.34 -0.98
CA SER A 149 3.73 -19.50 -1.84
C SER A 149 4.80 -19.24 -2.90
N ALA A 150 5.47 -20.30 -3.35
CA ALA A 150 6.37 -20.19 -4.50
C ALA A 150 5.62 -19.67 -5.73
N GLY A 151 6.23 -18.73 -6.45
CA GLY A 151 5.63 -17.99 -7.55
C GLY A 151 4.90 -16.71 -7.14
N ASP A 152 4.74 -16.40 -5.84
CA ASP A 152 4.17 -15.13 -5.41
C ASP A 152 5.06 -13.94 -5.81
N VAL A 153 4.46 -12.77 -5.99
CA VAL A 153 5.20 -11.53 -6.24
C VAL A 153 5.09 -10.64 -5.01
N VAL A 154 6.22 -10.32 -4.39
CA VAL A 154 6.30 -9.55 -3.16
C VAL A 154 7.11 -8.27 -3.37
N ARG A 155 6.87 -7.27 -2.52
CA ARG A 155 7.69 -6.07 -2.39
C ARG A 155 8.36 -6.02 -1.04
N VAL A 156 9.55 -5.47 -1.02
CA VAL A 156 10.25 -5.11 0.21
C VAL A 156 9.61 -3.85 0.80
N THR A 157 9.29 -3.88 2.09
CA THR A 157 8.64 -2.75 2.79
C THR A 157 9.61 -1.91 3.63
N ARG A 158 10.90 -2.26 3.62
CA ARG A 158 11.97 -1.57 4.34
C ARG A 158 13.34 -1.81 3.71
N ASN A 159 14.18 -0.76 3.66
CA ASN A 159 15.58 -0.90 3.26
C ASN A 159 16.33 -1.84 4.21
N ASN A 160 17.05 -2.81 3.65
CA ASN A 160 18.02 -3.64 4.36
C ASN A 160 19.35 -3.62 3.59
N PRO A 161 20.30 -2.72 3.96
CA PRO A 161 21.58 -2.61 3.27
C PRO A 161 22.46 -3.86 3.37
N GLU A 162 22.33 -4.66 4.43
CA GLU A 162 23.14 -5.88 4.63
C GLU A 162 22.79 -6.96 3.61
N LEU A 163 21.52 -7.02 3.21
CA LEU A 163 21.02 -7.91 2.17
C LEU A 163 20.87 -7.20 0.82
N ASP A 164 21.28 -5.93 0.73
CA ASP A 164 21.11 -5.04 -0.41
C ASP A 164 19.67 -5.06 -0.97
N LEU A 165 18.69 -4.91 -0.06
CA LEU A 165 17.27 -4.79 -0.38
C LEU A 165 16.82 -3.35 -0.23
N ALA A 166 16.20 -2.77 -1.26
CA ALA A 166 15.61 -1.44 -1.19
C ALA A 166 14.08 -1.50 -1.04
N ASN A 167 13.54 -0.57 -0.25
CA ASN A 167 12.10 -0.42 -0.04
C ASN A 167 11.40 -0.10 -1.37
N GLY A 168 10.39 -0.90 -1.70
CA GLY A 168 9.63 -0.81 -2.95
C GLY A 168 10.13 -1.73 -4.05
N GLU A 169 11.31 -2.35 -3.92
CA GLU A 169 11.77 -3.37 -4.85
C GLU A 169 10.87 -4.59 -4.82
N ARG A 170 10.71 -5.22 -5.98
CA ARG A 170 9.83 -6.36 -6.19
C ARG A 170 10.65 -7.60 -6.53
N TYR A 171 10.23 -8.71 -5.96
CA TYR A 171 10.87 -10.00 -6.14
C TYR A 171 9.80 -11.07 -6.31
N GLU A 172 10.18 -12.15 -6.98
CA GLU A 172 9.41 -13.39 -7.01
C GLU A 172 9.80 -14.24 -5.81
N VAL A 173 8.82 -14.87 -5.17
CA VAL A 173 9.06 -15.88 -4.14
C VAL A 173 9.47 -17.17 -4.84
N LEU A 174 10.74 -17.54 -4.71
CA LEU A 174 11.29 -18.74 -5.35
C LEU A 174 10.99 -20.00 -4.54
N MET A 175 11.02 -19.89 -3.21
CA MET A 175 10.82 -21.00 -2.31
C MET A 175 10.28 -20.52 -0.96
N VAL A 176 9.42 -21.32 -0.35
CA VAL A 176 8.94 -21.11 1.01
C VAL A 176 9.12 -22.38 1.82
N THR A 177 9.50 -22.20 3.07
CA THR A 177 9.56 -23.24 4.11
C THR A 177 8.95 -22.65 5.38
N GLU A 178 8.65 -23.48 6.38
CA GLU A 178 8.12 -22.98 7.66
C GLU A 178 9.01 -21.91 8.33
N ASN A 179 10.32 -21.95 8.08
CA ASN A 179 11.30 -21.12 8.78
C ASN A 179 11.95 -20.04 7.91
N ALA A 180 11.68 -20.01 6.60
CA ALA A 180 12.32 -19.07 5.69
C ALA A 180 11.55 -18.87 4.38
N VAL A 181 11.70 -17.67 3.82
CA VAL A 181 11.22 -17.31 2.48
C VAL A 181 12.41 -16.93 1.61
N THR A 182 12.59 -17.59 0.47
CA THR A 182 13.60 -17.20 -0.53
C THR A 182 12.94 -16.39 -1.63
N ILE A 183 13.42 -15.17 -1.81
CA ILE A 183 12.99 -14.25 -2.86
C ILE A 183 14.09 -14.10 -3.90
N GLY A 184 13.74 -13.81 -5.15
CA GLY A 184 14.72 -13.59 -6.20
C GLY A 184 14.23 -12.70 -7.33
N ASP A 185 15.18 -12.24 -8.13
CA ASP A 185 14.94 -11.39 -9.29
C ASP A 185 15.26 -12.11 -10.60
N LYS A 186 14.95 -11.44 -11.71
CA LYS A 186 15.20 -11.95 -13.06
C LYS A 186 16.69 -12.01 -13.44
N THR A 187 17.57 -11.43 -12.62
CA THR A 187 19.03 -11.44 -12.85
C THR A 187 19.69 -12.70 -12.28
N GLY A 188 18.94 -13.54 -11.56
CA GLY A 188 19.43 -14.76 -10.93
C GLY A 188 19.90 -14.55 -9.49
N ARG A 189 19.71 -13.35 -8.93
CA ARG A 189 19.98 -13.09 -7.51
C ARG A 189 18.87 -13.69 -6.67
N SER A 190 19.24 -14.37 -5.59
CA SER A 190 18.32 -14.92 -4.60
C SER A 190 18.74 -14.56 -3.18
N ILE A 191 17.77 -14.25 -2.32
CA ILE A 191 17.98 -13.86 -0.93
C ILE A 191 17.04 -14.70 -0.07
N SER A 192 17.59 -15.39 0.93
CA SER A 192 16.82 -16.13 1.92
C SER A 192 16.58 -15.28 3.16
N LEU A 193 15.32 -15.11 3.53
CA LEU A 193 14.86 -14.34 4.68
C LEU A 193 14.37 -15.30 5.77
N PRO A 194 15.02 -15.33 6.94
CA PRO A 194 14.55 -16.10 8.09
C PRO A 194 13.19 -15.59 8.59
N ALA A 195 12.28 -16.51 8.92
CA ALA A 195 10.94 -16.23 9.41
C ALA A 195 10.83 -16.28 10.95
N ASP A 196 11.95 -16.21 11.68
CA ASP A 196 11.99 -16.12 13.15
C ASP A 196 11.39 -14.80 13.66
N LYS A 197 11.36 -13.78 12.80
CA LYS A 197 10.76 -12.47 13.05
C LYS A 197 9.80 -12.11 11.92
N PRO A 198 8.88 -11.15 12.14
CA PRO A 198 8.05 -10.63 11.08
C PRO A 198 8.88 -10.10 9.91
N LEU A 199 8.50 -10.48 8.70
CA LEU A 199 9.20 -10.16 7.46
C LEU A 199 8.79 -8.78 6.95
N HIS A 200 9.76 -8.00 6.48
CA HIS A 200 9.51 -6.73 5.76
C HIS A 200 9.13 -6.99 4.29
N LEU A 201 8.07 -7.78 4.11
CA LEU A 201 7.49 -8.13 2.81
C LEU A 201 5.98 -7.84 2.80
N ASP A 202 5.43 -7.70 1.60
CA ASP A 202 4.01 -7.52 1.33
C ASP A 202 3.74 -7.92 -0.13
N TYR A 203 2.54 -8.34 -0.48
CA TYR A 203 2.20 -8.66 -1.87
C TYR A 203 2.35 -7.46 -2.79
N ALA A 204 2.74 -7.73 -4.04
CA ALA A 204 3.11 -6.69 -5.01
C ALA A 204 2.46 -6.85 -6.39
N TYR A 205 1.33 -7.57 -6.49
CA TYR A 205 0.53 -7.61 -7.73
C TYR A 205 -0.09 -6.25 -8.05
N ALA A 206 -0.72 -5.64 -7.05
CA ALA A 206 -1.28 -4.30 -7.08
C ALA A 206 -0.44 -3.32 -6.25
N THR A 207 -0.47 -2.06 -6.67
CA THR A 207 0.21 -0.94 -6.03
C THR A 207 -0.69 0.27 -5.95
N THR A 208 -0.40 1.17 -5.00
CA THR A 208 -1.07 2.47 -4.99
C THR A 208 -0.52 3.37 -6.08
N ALA A 209 -1.34 4.31 -6.56
CA ALA A 209 -0.92 5.27 -7.57
C ALA A 209 0.33 6.06 -7.18
N HIS A 210 0.46 6.49 -5.91
CA HIS A 210 1.67 7.16 -5.43
C HIS A 210 2.91 6.24 -5.49
N SER A 211 2.77 4.97 -5.05
CA SER A 211 3.88 4.01 -5.05
C SER A 211 4.33 3.56 -6.43
N ALA A 212 3.51 3.76 -7.45
CA ALA A 212 3.86 3.41 -8.83
C ALA A 212 4.59 4.53 -9.59
N GLN A 213 4.85 5.69 -8.97
CA GLN A 213 5.53 6.79 -9.64
C GLN A 213 6.95 6.37 -10.02
N GLY A 214 7.29 6.46 -11.31
CA GLY A 214 8.59 6.03 -11.84
C GLY A 214 8.66 4.56 -12.28
N LEU A 215 7.59 3.78 -12.10
CA LEU A 215 7.50 2.43 -12.69
C LEU A 215 7.05 2.52 -14.14
N THR A 216 7.74 1.80 -15.03
CA THR A 216 7.35 1.63 -16.43
C THR A 216 6.66 0.28 -16.62
N CYS A 217 5.57 0.25 -17.37
CA CYS A 217 4.83 -0.96 -17.71
C CYS A 217 4.23 -0.82 -19.12
N ASP A 218 3.90 -1.96 -19.73
CA ASP A 218 3.27 -1.95 -21.06
C ASP A 218 1.75 -1.79 -20.93
N ARG A 219 1.17 -2.44 -19.91
CA ARG A 219 -0.27 -2.47 -19.62
C ARG A 219 -0.58 -1.97 -18.21
N VAL A 220 -1.70 -1.26 -18.04
CA VAL A 220 -2.20 -0.85 -16.72
C VAL A 220 -3.64 -1.32 -16.50
N PHE A 221 -3.89 -1.93 -15.35
CA PHE A 221 -5.24 -2.17 -14.82
C PHE A 221 -5.50 -1.17 -13.70
N TYR A 222 -6.40 -0.21 -13.92
CA TYR A 222 -6.68 0.84 -12.95
C TYR A 222 -8.01 0.60 -12.23
N ASN A 223 -7.96 0.35 -10.92
CA ASN A 223 -9.13 0.32 -10.06
C ASN A 223 -9.50 1.77 -9.65
N ALA A 224 -10.49 2.32 -10.34
CA ALA A 224 -11.00 3.67 -10.18
C ALA A 224 -12.26 3.67 -9.32
N GLU A 225 -12.14 4.08 -8.06
CA GLU A 225 -13.29 4.11 -7.15
C GLU A 225 -13.89 5.52 -7.15
N SER A 226 -15.02 5.71 -7.84
CA SER A 226 -15.69 7.01 -8.03
C SER A 226 -15.95 7.72 -6.70
N PHE A 227 -16.22 6.95 -5.65
CA PHE A 227 -16.46 7.47 -4.30
C PHE A 227 -15.19 7.83 -3.52
N SER A 228 -14.03 7.31 -3.93
CA SER A 228 -12.79 7.51 -3.21
C SER A 228 -12.27 8.92 -3.43
N ARG A 229 -11.82 9.56 -2.35
CA ARG A 229 -11.14 10.87 -2.42
C ARG A 229 -9.80 10.80 -3.15
N THR A 230 -9.23 9.60 -3.23
CA THR A 230 -7.96 9.35 -3.94
C THR A 230 -8.14 9.29 -5.45
N THR A 231 -9.36 9.03 -5.94
CA THR A 231 -9.73 9.21 -7.34
C THR A 231 -9.90 10.71 -7.59
N ALA A 232 -8.88 11.27 -8.22
CA ALA A 232 -8.68 12.70 -8.49
C ALA A 232 -7.78 12.82 -9.73
N GLN A 233 -7.72 14.00 -10.34
CA GLN A 233 -7.10 14.20 -11.65
C GLN A 233 -5.65 13.74 -11.66
N ASP A 234 -4.86 14.15 -10.67
CA ASP A 234 -3.45 13.77 -10.54
C ASP A 234 -3.27 12.26 -10.44
N THR A 235 -4.06 11.60 -9.60
CA THR A 235 -4.01 10.15 -9.39
C THR A 235 -4.37 9.41 -10.67
N TYR A 236 -5.44 9.86 -11.35
CA TYR A 236 -5.89 9.28 -12.61
C TYR A 236 -4.79 9.44 -13.67
N TYR A 237 -4.32 10.66 -13.89
CA TYR A 237 -3.28 10.97 -14.85
C TYR A 237 -2.01 10.17 -14.58
N VAL A 238 -1.53 10.13 -13.35
CA VAL A 238 -0.36 9.33 -12.95
C VAL A 238 -0.61 7.83 -13.14
N SER A 239 -1.84 7.36 -13.03
CA SER A 239 -2.17 5.93 -13.22
C SER A 239 -2.21 5.55 -14.69
N ILE A 240 -2.75 6.41 -15.57
CA ILE A 240 -2.93 6.11 -17.00
C ILE A 240 -1.75 6.55 -17.88
N SER A 241 -0.99 7.58 -17.49
CA SER A 241 0.18 8.09 -18.25
C SER A 241 1.39 7.13 -18.24
N ARG A 242 1.23 5.96 -17.62
CA ARG A 242 2.27 4.94 -17.45
C ARG A 242 2.29 3.90 -18.56
N GLU A 243 1.32 3.92 -19.48
CA GLU A 243 1.24 2.92 -20.54
C GLU A 243 2.14 3.26 -21.72
N LYS A 244 2.65 2.21 -22.36
CA LYS A 244 3.09 2.27 -23.75
C LYS A 244 2.05 1.69 -24.71
N HIS A 245 1.11 0.88 -24.21
CA HIS A 245 0.24 0.06 -25.07
C HIS A 245 -1.24 0.00 -24.66
N GLU A 246 -1.60 -0.22 -23.38
CA GLU A 246 -3.02 -0.42 -23.02
C GLU A 246 -3.37 -0.11 -21.55
N VAL A 247 -4.50 0.56 -21.33
CA VAL A 247 -5.11 0.87 -20.03
C VAL A 247 -6.53 0.32 -19.99
N VAL A 248 -6.82 -0.48 -18.97
CA VAL A 248 -8.17 -0.95 -18.64
C VAL A 248 -8.59 -0.34 -17.32
N VAL A 249 -9.73 0.37 -17.31
CA VAL A 249 -10.27 1.03 -16.12
C VAL A 249 -11.44 0.22 -15.56
N PHE A 250 -11.34 -0.14 -14.29
CA PHE A 250 -12.39 -0.80 -13.53
C PHE A 250 -13.01 0.20 -12.57
N THR A 251 -14.30 0.50 -12.69
CA THR A 251 -15.01 1.49 -11.85
C THR A 251 -16.27 0.93 -11.21
N ASP A 252 -16.68 1.48 -10.07
CA ASP A 252 -17.98 1.20 -9.45
C ASP A 252 -19.14 1.90 -10.16
N ASP A 253 -18.89 3.06 -10.79
CA ASP A 253 -19.92 3.86 -11.44
C ASP A 253 -19.29 4.69 -12.56
N GLU A 254 -19.58 4.30 -13.80
CA GLU A 254 -19.09 4.98 -15.00
C GLU A 254 -19.56 6.44 -15.10
N LYS A 255 -20.79 6.74 -14.65
CA LYS A 255 -21.36 8.09 -14.75
C LYS A 255 -20.77 9.04 -13.71
N LYS A 256 -20.40 8.52 -12.53
CA LYS A 256 -19.78 9.33 -11.46
C LYS A 256 -18.27 9.47 -11.61
N LEU A 257 -17.62 8.56 -12.34
CA LEU A 257 -16.17 8.57 -12.47
C LEU A 257 -15.61 9.89 -13.04
N PRO A 258 -16.15 10.50 -14.12
CA PRO A 258 -15.66 11.78 -14.63
C PRO A 258 -15.65 12.89 -13.55
N HIS A 259 -16.76 13.05 -12.84
CA HIS A 259 -16.88 14.01 -11.73
C HIS A 259 -15.91 13.72 -10.58
N ALA A 260 -15.56 12.45 -10.36
CA ALA A 260 -14.57 12.08 -9.37
C ALA A 260 -13.15 12.46 -9.82
N ILE A 261 -12.82 12.24 -11.10
CA ILE A 261 -11.53 12.57 -11.70
C ILE A 261 -11.33 14.08 -11.79
N GLU A 262 -12.37 14.86 -12.09
CA GLU A 262 -12.32 16.33 -12.17
C GLU A 262 -11.93 17.01 -10.85
N ARG A 263 -11.94 16.29 -9.72
CA ARG A 263 -11.47 16.85 -8.46
C ARG A 263 -9.99 17.21 -8.57
N MET A 264 -9.73 18.50 -8.64
CA MET A 264 -8.39 19.08 -8.50
C MET A 264 -8.12 19.36 -7.02
N PRO A 265 -7.26 18.58 -6.35
CA PRO A 265 -6.81 18.96 -5.02
C PRO A 265 -5.96 20.23 -5.15
N TYR A 266 -6.40 21.31 -4.50
CA TYR A 266 -5.61 22.54 -4.45
C TYR A 266 -4.23 22.27 -3.82
N LYS A 267 -3.16 22.50 -4.60
CA LYS A 267 -1.76 22.40 -4.18
C LYS A 267 -1.06 23.76 -4.20
N GLY A 268 -1.74 24.82 -3.77
CA GLY A 268 -1.09 26.14 -3.65
C GLY A 268 -0.09 26.19 -2.52
N LEU A 269 0.81 27.18 -2.59
CA LEU A 269 1.74 27.49 -1.52
C LEU A 269 0.98 28.14 -0.36
N ALA A 270 1.51 27.99 0.86
CA ALA A 270 0.96 28.71 2.01
C ALA A 270 0.96 30.23 1.80
N HIS A 271 1.87 30.74 0.95
CA HIS A 271 1.96 32.15 0.56
C HIS A 271 0.75 32.60 -0.29
N ASP A 272 0.18 31.72 -1.11
CA ASP A 272 -0.96 32.04 -1.98
C ASP A 272 -2.23 32.33 -1.16
N LEU A 273 -2.31 31.78 0.06
CA LEU A 273 -3.41 32.03 1.00
C LEU A 273 -3.31 33.37 1.74
N VAL A 274 -2.13 34.02 1.70
CA VAL A 274 -1.88 35.31 2.36
C VAL A 274 -2.14 36.49 1.42
N ASN A 275 -2.29 36.24 0.12
CA ASN A 275 -2.59 37.27 -0.86
C ASN A 275 -4.11 37.59 -0.86
N PRO A 276 -4.53 38.82 -0.49
CA PRO A 276 -5.95 39.19 -0.43
C PRO A 276 -6.67 39.17 -1.78
N ASP A 277 -5.92 39.15 -2.90
CA ASP A 277 -6.47 39.01 -4.26
C ASP A 277 -6.61 37.55 -4.72
N PHE A 278 -6.19 36.58 -3.91
CA PHE A 278 -6.33 35.16 -4.24
C PHE A 278 -7.76 34.68 -3.96
N GLN A 279 -8.65 34.87 -4.93
CA GLN A 279 -9.94 34.21 -4.92
C GLN A 279 -9.76 32.77 -5.37
N LEU A 280 -10.12 31.81 -4.50
CA LEU A 280 -10.38 30.44 -4.94
C LEU A 280 -11.58 30.49 -5.89
N GLU A 281 -11.34 30.67 -7.19
CA GLU A 281 -12.36 30.40 -8.18
C GLU A 281 -12.75 28.93 -8.01
N LYS A 282 -13.99 28.71 -7.56
CA LYS A 282 -14.61 27.39 -7.72
C LYS A 282 -14.56 27.13 -9.23
N PRO A 283 -14.00 25.98 -9.68
CA PRO A 283 -14.01 25.69 -11.09
C PRO A 283 -15.46 25.76 -11.58
N GLU A 284 -15.74 26.71 -12.48
CA GLU A 284 -16.96 26.67 -13.26
C GLU A 284 -16.90 25.35 -14.03
N ALA A 285 -17.92 24.52 -13.86
CA ALA A 285 -18.10 23.36 -14.73
C ALA A 285 -18.27 23.91 -16.15
N SER A 286 -17.17 23.94 -16.92
CA SER A 286 -17.22 24.37 -18.31
C SER A 286 -18.13 23.41 -19.06
N LYS A 287 -19.33 23.88 -19.40
CA LYS A 287 -20.27 23.17 -20.27
C LYS A 287 -19.83 23.16 -21.74
N LYS A 288 -18.61 23.56 -22.04
CA LYS A 288 -18.05 23.54 -23.39
C LYS A 288 -16.69 22.87 -23.32
N ASP A 289 -16.55 21.84 -24.15
CA ASP A 289 -15.33 21.08 -24.46
C ASP A 289 -15.32 19.62 -24.01
N HIS A 290 -16.46 18.93 -23.98
CA HIS A 290 -16.48 17.46 -24.05
C HIS A 290 -17.63 16.95 -24.94
N GLU A 291 -17.56 17.21 -26.25
CA GLU A 291 -18.16 16.29 -27.23
C GLU A 291 -17.25 15.06 -27.33
N PHE A 292 -17.53 14.03 -26.54
CA PHE A 292 -17.06 12.68 -26.84
C PHE A 292 -18.03 12.10 -27.87
N THR A 293 -17.65 12.12 -29.15
CA THR A 293 -18.34 11.39 -30.20
C THR A 293 -18.15 9.89 -29.98
N TYR A 294 -19.21 9.24 -29.49
CA TYR A 294 -19.36 7.78 -29.58
C TYR A 294 -19.87 7.43 -30.97
N GLU A 295 -18.98 7.13 -31.91
CA GLU A 295 -19.34 6.37 -33.12
C GLU A 295 -18.28 5.29 -33.36
N GLY A 296 -18.69 4.02 -33.25
CA GLY A 296 -17.96 2.90 -33.82
C GLY A 296 -17.54 1.76 -32.88
N MET A 297 -18.47 1.17 -32.13
CA MET A 297 -18.38 -0.27 -31.80
C MET A 297 -19.76 -0.88 -32.03
N GLU A 298 -19.93 -1.50 -33.19
CA GLU A 298 -21.00 -2.47 -33.43
C GLU A 298 -20.78 -3.72 -32.56
N ILE A 299 -21.90 -4.37 -32.30
CA ILE A 299 -22.22 -5.37 -31.26
C ILE A 299 -21.49 -6.69 -31.50
#